data_AF-A0A257LAE5-F1
#
_entry.id   AF-A0A257LAE5-F1
#
_cell.length_a   1.000
_cell.length_b   1.000
_cell.length_c   1.000
_cell.angle_alpha   90.00
_cell.angle_beta   90.00
_cell.angle_gamma   90.00
#
_symmetry.space_group_name_H-M   'P 1'
#
loop_
_entity.id
_entity.type
_entity.pdbx_description
1 polymer ?
#
loop_
_entity_poly.entity_id
_entity_poly.type
_entity_poly.pdbx_seq_one_letter_code
_entity_poly.pdbx_strand_id
1 'polypeptide(L)'
;MGQETYIRIASDQYDKKKQAPFLGRDFTWEIAFGNLFKEKSFLSMEEWKIVTPQNTDDILDEKPKSIHPKALLSILNKIKTHLKDNQSLLPFEIELEYSKMDTEGLSSEILINGSRCWIQGDSNVYEVSSKVKIVNLPMQPNEVDLWVEIQDKIEIEGRTYYLKKMTRYDKYESLINKIIDICKLAENKNELVYWTCC
;
A
#
# COMPACT_ATOMS: atom_id res chain seq x y z
N MET A 1 2.92 -5.84 16.22
CA MET A 1 4.04 -5.48 15.33
C MET A 1 3.63 -5.80 13.90
N GLY A 2 4.09 -5.08 12.88
CA GLY A 2 3.55 -5.18 11.53
C GLY A 2 4.58 -5.66 10.54
N GLN A 3 4.18 -6.64 9.72
CA GLN A 3 5.03 -7.19 8.66
C GLN A 3 5.28 -6.14 7.58
N GLU A 4 6.52 -5.67 7.49
CA GLU A 4 7.00 -4.68 6.53
C GLU A 4 7.88 -5.37 5.50
N THR A 5 7.68 -5.10 4.20
CA THR A 5 8.45 -5.75 3.12
C THR A 5 9.64 -4.91 2.66
N TYR A 6 10.75 -5.57 2.37
CA TYR A 6 12.01 -5.00 1.94
C TYR A 6 12.56 -5.73 0.70
N ILE A 7 13.15 -4.97 -0.23
CA ILE A 7 13.91 -5.51 -1.37
C ILE A 7 15.37 -5.04 -1.33
N ARG A 8 16.34 -5.95 -1.44
CA ARG A 8 17.76 -5.58 -1.46
C ARG A 8 18.51 -6.33 -2.55
N ILE A 9 19.47 -5.68 -3.18
CA ILE A 9 20.44 -6.34 -4.07
C ILE A 9 21.45 -7.08 -3.19
N ALA A 10 21.87 -8.28 -3.59
CA ALA A 10 22.73 -9.14 -2.76
C ALA A 10 24.05 -8.47 -2.35
N SER A 11 24.71 -7.71 -3.23
CA SER A 11 25.94 -6.96 -2.89
C SER A 11 25.71 -5.86 -1.85
N ASP A 12 24.51 -5.32 -1.77
CA ASP A 12 24.19 -4.11 -1.00
C ASP A 12 23.71 -4.47 0.43
N GLN A 13 23.80 -5.74 0.85
CA GLN A 13 23.32 -6.24 2.15
C GLN A 13 23.89 -5.50 3.37
N TYR A 14 25.06 -4.86 3.23
CA TYR A 14 25.75 -4.12 4.31
C TYR A 14 25.74 -2.60 4.15
N ASP A 15 25.14 -2.05 3.08
CA ASP A 15 25.12 -0.62 2.82
C ASP A 15 23.80 0.02 3.29
N LYS A 16 23.81 0.57 4.52
CA LYS A 16 22.67 1.29 5.11
C LYS A 16 22.25 2.54 4.31
N LYS A 17 23.04 3.02 3.35
CA LYS A 17 22.69 4.17 2.50
C LYS A 17 21.93 3.76 1.22
N LYS A 18 21.91 2.47 0.89
CA LYS A 18 21.14 1.89 -0.24
C LYS A 18 19.91 1.13 0.27
N GLN A 19 19.28 1.64 1.33
CA GLN A 19 18.07 1.04 1.85
C GLN A 19 16.98 1.00 0.77
N ALA A 20 16.35 -0.17 0.67
CA ALA A 20 15.17 -0.41 -0.12
C ALA A 20 14.11 0.69 0.08
N PRO A 21 13.24 0.97 -0.89
CA PRO A 21 12.05 1.76 -0.64
C PRO A 21 11.28 1.13 0.52
N PHE A 22 10.88 1.96 1.48
CA PHE A 22 9.93 1.56 2.50
C PHE A 22 8.60 1.26 1.82
N LEU A 23 8.19 -0.01 1.78
CA LEU A 23 6.97 -0.43 1.09
C LEU A 23 5.71 -0.29 1.95
N GLY A 24 5.88 -0.19 3.27
CA GLY A 24 4.77 -0.07 4.22
C GLY A 24 3.97 -1.37 4.37
N ARG A 25 3.27 -1.49 5.50
CA ARG A 25 2.45 -2.66 5.84
C ARG A 25 1.36 -2.95 4.83
N ASP A 26 0.72 -1.89 4.34
CA ASP A 26 -0.43 -2.00 3.46
C ASP A 26 -0.06 -2.62 2.11
N PHE A 27 1.07 -2.19 1.52
CA PHE A 27 1.62 -2.84 0.33
C PHE A 27 1.94 -4.32 0.57
N THR A 28 2.59 -4.64 1.71
CA THR A 28 2.88 -6.03 2.09
C THR A 28 1.61 -6.87 2.07
N TRP A 29 0.55 -6.38 2.69
CA TRP A 29 -0.71 -7.10 2.83
C TRP A 29 -1.48 -7.21 1.52
N GLU A 30 -1.66 -6.10 0.81
CA GLU A 30 -2.50 -6.02 -0.37
C GLU A 30 -1.83 -6.57 -1.63
N ILE A 31 -0.53 -6.33 -1.79
CA ILE A 31 0.22 -6.68 -3.00
C ILE A 31 1.09 -7.91 -2.77
N ALA A 32 1.97 -7.89 -1.76
CA ALA A 32 2.98 -8.94 -1.60
C ALA A 32 2.36 -10.28 -1.13
N PHE A 33 1.41 -10.22 -0.20
CA PHE A 33 0.53 -11.35 0.15
C PHE A 33 -0.74 -11.41 -0.71
N GLY A 34 -0.90 -10.44 -1.62
CA GLY A 34 -1.92 -10.40 -2.67
C GLY A 34 -3.36 -10.53 -2.18
N ASN A 35 -3.68 -9.96 -1.01
CA ASN A 35 -5.06 -9.93 -0.51
C ASN A 35 -6.04 -9.26 -1.47
N LEU A 36 -5.59 -8.35 -2.33
CA LEU A 36 -6.43 -7.72 -3.35
C LEU A 36 -6.91 -8.67 -4.45
N PHE A 37 -6.18 -9.76 -4.70
CA PHE A 37 -6.42 -10.63 -5.86
C PHE A 37 -6.33 -12.12 -5.55
N LYS A 38 -6.32 -12.52 -4.27
CA LYS A 38 -6.25 -13.93 -3.86
C LYS A 38 -7.45 -14.75 -4.33
N GLU A 39 -8.65 -14.17 -4.38
CA GLU A 39 -9.89 -14.87 -4.74
C GLU A 39 -10.03 -15.11 -6.25
N LYS A 40 -9.38 -14.27 -7.06
CA LYS A 40 -9.35 -14.36 -8.53
C LYS A 40 -7.91 -14.28 -9.02
N SER A 41 -7.08 -15.17 -8.48
CA SER A 41 -5.65 -15.09 -8.75
C SER A 41 -5.32 -15.37 -10.20
N PHE A 42 -4.54 -14.46 -10.79
CA PHE A 42 -3.94 -14.57 -12.12
C PHE A 42 -2.48 -15.04 -12.06
N LEU A 43 -1.97 -15.33 -10.86
CA LEU A 43 -0.63 -15.83 -10.62
C LEU A 43 -0.67 -17.34 -10.39
N SER A 44 0.29 -18.06 -10.96
CA SER A 44 0.53 -19.47 -10.65
C SER A 44 1.07 -19.65 -9.23
N MET A 45 0.99 -20.87 -8.69
CA MET A 45 1.49 -21.18 -7.35
C MET A 45 2.99 -20.89 -7.18
N GLU A 46 3.79 -21.09 -8.24
CA GLU A 46 5.23 -20.76 -8.20
C GLU A 46 5.47 -19.25 -8.20
N GLU A 47 4.67 -18.48 -8.92
CA GLU A 47 4.74 -17.02 -8.88
C GLU A 47 4.33 -16.47 -7.51
N TRP A 48 3.33 -17.09 -6.87
CA TRP A 48 2.94 -16.76 -5.50
C TRP A 48 4.06 -16.96 -4.48
N LYS A 49 4.82 -18.06 -4.59
CA LYS A 49 5.97 -18.32 -3.72
C LYS A 49 7.09 -17.30 -3.90
N ILE A 50 7.16 -16.64 -5.05
CA ILE A 50 8.19 -15.66 -5.37
C ILE A 50 7.78 -14.26 -4.92
N VAL A 51 6.52 -13.86 -5.14
CA VAL A 51 6.03 -12.53 -4.74
C VAL A 51 5.74 -12.41 -3.25
N THR A 52 5.49 -13.53 -2.58
CA THR A 52 5.35 -13.58 -1.13
C THR A 52 6.73 -13.38 -0.48
N PRO A 53 6.97 -12.31 0.27
CA PRO A 53 8.26 -12.08 0.91
C PRO A 53 8.51 -13.11 1.99
N GLN A 54 9.78 -13.44 2.19
CA GLN A 54 10.16 -14.33 3.27
C GLN A 54 10.12 -13.60 4.61
N ASN A 55 9.39 -14.14 5.57
CA ASN A 55 9.35 -13.61 6.92
C ASN A 55 10.67 -13.92 7.64
N THR A 56 11.43 -12.89 8.00
CA THR A 56 12.73 -13.02 8.67
C THR A 56 12.61 -13.57 10.09
N ASP A 57 11.45 -13.41 10.73
CA ASP A 57 11.20 -13.95 12.07
C ASP A 57 10.99 -15.47 12.04
N ASP A 58 10.56 -16.02 10.89
CA ASP A 58 10.34 -17.46 10.71
C ASP A 58 11.63 -18.22 10.36
N ILE A 59 12.70 -17.51 10.01
CA ILE A 59 14.01 -18.05 9.64
C ILE A 59 15.07 -17.66 10.67
N LEU A 60 14.82 -17.98 11.94
CA LEU A 60 15.84 -17.94 12.99
C LEU A 60 17.00 -18.85 12.56
N ASP A 61 18.16 -18.23 12.28
CA ASP A 61 19.43 -18.85 11.88
C ASP A 61 19.64 -19.22 10.39
N GLU A 62 18.65 -19.01 9.50
CA GLU A 62 18.84 -19.23 8.06
C GLU A 62 19.07 -17.92 7.29
N LYS A 63 19.93 -17.97 6.26
CA LYS A 63 20.09 -16.83 5.35
C LYS A 63 18.82 -16.69 4.50
N PRO A 64 18.29 -15.46 4.31
CA PRO A 64 17.19 -15.24 3.40
C PRO A 64 17.49 -15.84 2.02
N LYS A 65 16.50 -16.51 1.44
CA LYS A 65 16.58 -17.03 0.07
C LYS A 65 16.62 -15.87 -0.89
N SER A 66 17.64 -15.88 -1.74
CA SER A 66 17.75 -14.94 -2.84
C SER A 66 16.89 -15.38 -4.03
N ILE A 67 16.39 -14.40 -4.77
CA ILE A 67 15.52 -14.57 -5.94
C ILE A 67 16.23 -14.00 -7.15
N HIS A 68 16.08 -14.65 -8.31
CA HIS A 68 16.55 -14.09 -9.56
C HIS A 68 15.69 -12.87 -9.94
N PRO A 69 16.26 -11.67 -10.18
CA PRO A 69 15.50 -10.43 -10.37
C PRO A 69 14.48 -10.50 -11.50
N LYS A 70 14.82 -11.19 -12.62
CA LYS A 70 13.90 -11.44 -13.74
C LYS A 70 12.56 -12.07 -13.31
N ALA A 71 12.60 -12.99 -12.35
CA ALA A 71 11.39 -13.69 -11.91
C ALA A 71 10.43 -12.72 -11.18
N LEU A 72 10.96 -11.97 -10.21
CA LEU A 72 10.18 -10.98 -9.47
C LEU A 72 9.72 -9.83 -10.38
N LEU A 73 10.57 -9.37 -11.30
CA LEU A 73 10.23 -8.35 -12.30
C LEU A 73 9.05 -8.78 -13.17
N SER A 74 9.05 -10.01 -13.67
CA SER A 74 7.95 -10.55 -14.49
C SER A 74 6.62 -10.52 -13.72
N ILE A 75 6.64 -10.97 -12.46
CA ILE A 75 5.46 -11.04 -11.60
C ILE A 75 4.93 -9.63 -11.25
N LEU A 76 5.82 -8.70 -10.90
CA LEU A 76 5.43 -7.31 -10.60
C LEU A 76 4.81 -6.61 -11.80
N ASN A 77 5.29 -6.88 -13.02
CA ASN A 77 4.65 -6.37 -14.23
C ASN A 77 3.25 -6.97 -14.45
N LYS A 78 3.06 -8.26 -14.17
CA LYS A 78 1.72 -8.89 -14.22
C LYS A 78 0.78 -8.25 -13.21
N ILE A 79 1.24 -8.03 -11.97
CA ILE A 79 0.45 -7.37 -10.92
C ILE A 79 0.08 -5.96 -11.34
N LYS A 80 1.05 -5.16 -11.78
CA LYS A 80 0.80 -3.80 -12.25
C LYS A 80 -0.25 -3.76 -13.36
N THR A 81 -0.14 -4.67 -14.33
CA THR A 81 -1.10 -4.79 -15.45
C THR A 81 -2.48 -5.19 -14.93
N HIS A 82 -2.56 -6.17 -14.04
CA HIS A 82 -3.82 -6.59 -13.43
C HIS A 82 -4.52 -5.46 -12.68
N LEU A 83 -3.79 -4.70 -11.84
CA LEU A 83 -4.34 -3.56 -11.11
C LEU A 83 -4.91 -2.50 -12.07
N LYS A 84 -4.22 -2.24 -13.18
CA LYS A 84 -4.65 -1.29 -14.20
C LYS A 84 -5.90 -1.75 -14.93
N ASP A 85 -5.88 -2.98 -15.43
CA ASP A 85 -6.94 -3.53 -16.28
C ASP A 85 -8.23 -3.81 -15.47
N ASN A 86 -8.10 -4.04 -14.17
CA ASN A 86 -9.21 -4.38 -13.27
C ASN A 86 -9.54 -3.26 -12.28
N GLN A 87 -9.04 -2.04 -12.48
CA GLN A 87 -9.21 -0.91 -11.55
C GLN A 87 -10.67 -0.61 -11.18
N SER A 88 -11.62 -0.89 -12.09
CA SER A 88 -13.06 -0.70 -11.85
C SER A 88 -13.71 -1.80 -11.03
N LEU A 89 -13.06 -2.97 -10.92
CA LEU A 89 -13.53 -4.14 -10.18
C LEU A 89 -12.87 -4.28 -8.81
N LEU A 90 -11.71 -3.64 -8.63
CA LEU A 90 -10.98 -3.62 -7.38
C LEU A 90 -11.57 -2.58 -6.42
N PRO A 91 -11.41 -2.76 -5.09
CA PRO A 91 -11.77 -1.74 -4.12
C PRO A 91 -10.94 -0.47 -4.37
N PHE A 92 -11.42 0.64 -3.84
CA PHE A 92 -10.74 1.93 -3.91
C PHE A 92 -10.47 2.42 -2.50
N GLU A 93 -9.50 3.31 -2.38
CA GLU A 93 -9.26 4.05 -1.15
C GLU A 93 -9.90 5.43 -1.25
N ILE A 94 -10.38 5.93 -0.12
CA ILE A 94 -10.79 7.32 0.01
C ILE A 94 -9.84 8.01 0.95
N GLU A 95 -9.28 9.13 0.49
CA GLU A 95 -8.42 9.98 1.30
C GLU A 95 -8.79 11.46 1.13
N LEU A 96 -8.22 12.29 2.00
CA LEU A 96 -8.33 13.74 1.85
C LEU A 96 -7.56 14.19 0.59
N GLU A 97 -8.16 15.12 -0.15
CA GLU A 97 -7.50 15.77 -1.27
C GLU A 97 -6.61 16.91 -0.77
N TYR A 98 -5.48 16.56 -0.15
CA TYR A 98 -4.56 17.52 0.50
C TYR A 98 -4.17 18.71 -0.37
N SER A 99 -3.86 18.48 -1.65
CA SER A 99 -3.46 19.55 -2.57
C SER A 99 -4.57 20.59 -2.79
N LYS A 100 -5.83 20.14 -2.85
CA LYS A 100 -6.99 21.03 -3.02
C LYS A 100 -7.30 21.77 -1.71
N MET A 101 -7.23 21.07 -0.58
CA MET A 101 -7.37 21.67 0.74
C MET A 101 -6.36 22.82 0.95
N ASP A 102 -5.09 22.58 0.61
CA ASP A 102 -4.01 23.58 0.71
C ASP A 102 -4.25 24.78 -0.22
N THR A 103 -4.62 24.52 -1.48
CA THR A 103 -4.91 25.57 -2.47
C THR A 103 -6.08 26.47 -2.03
N GLU A 104 -7.07 25.92 -1.33
CA GLU A 104 -8.22 26.68 -0.80
C GLU A 104 -7.99 27.24 0.61
N GLY A 105 -6.80 27.06 1.21
CA GLY A 105 -6.48 27.54 2.56
C GLY A 105 -7.26 26.83 3.67
N LEU A 106 -7.69 25.59 3.43
CA LEU A 106 -8.47 24.76 4.36
C LEU A 106 -7.56 23.86 5.20
N SER A 107 -7.98 23.57 6.44
CA SER A 107 -7.26 22.65 7.31
C SER A 107 -7.37 21.21 6.82
N SER A 108 -6.25 20.50 6.69
CA SER A 108 -6.21 19.07 6.41
C SER A 108 -6.50 18.19 7.65
N GLU A 109 -6.75 18.80 8.81
CA GLU A 109 -7.13 18.07 10.02
C GLU A 109 -8.65 17.96 10.11
N ILE A 110 -9.14 16.72 10.14
CA ILE A 110 -10.55 16.44 10.41
C ILE A 110 -10.77 16.65 11.90
N LEU A 111 -11.64 17.60 12.24
CA LEU A 111 -11.94 17.96 13.62
C LEU A 111 -13.44 17.83 13.85
N ILE A 112 -13.81 16.91 14.75
CA ILE A 112 -15.20 16.60 15.10
C ILE A 112 -15.32 16.63 16.61
N ASN A 113 -16.25 17.44 17.14
CA ASN A 113 -16.42 17.68 18.57
C ASN A 113 -15.09 18.05 19.28
N GLY A 114 -14.21 18.78 18.61
CA GLY A 114 -12.89 19.14 19.15
C GLY A 114 -11.84 18.00 19.22
N SER A 115 -12.17 16.80 18.76
CA SER A 115 -11.22 15.69 18.59
C SER A 115 -10.61 15.70 17.19
N ARG A 116 -9.31 15.41 17.08
CA ARG A 116 -8.65 15.12 15.79
C ARG A 116 -9.04 13.73 15.31
N CYS A 117 -9.48 13.63 14.07
CA CYS A 117 -9.98 12.42 13.45
C CYS A 117 -9.17 12.04 12.21
N TRP A 118 -9.32 10.80 11.79
CA TRP A 118 -8.78 10.28 10.53
C TRP A 118 -9.85 9.47 9.80
N ILE A 119 -9.71 9.41 8.48
CA ILE A 119 -10.54 8.54 7.64
C ILE A 119 -9.98 7.13 7.80
N GLN A 120 -10.80 6.22 8.32
CA GLN A 120 -10.48 4.80 8.33
C GLN A 120 -10.76 4.26 6.92
N GLY A 121 -9.77 4.47 6.04
CA GLY A 121 -9.91 4.55 4.58
C GLY A 121 -10.13 3.27 3.78
N ASP A 122 -10.42 2.12 4.41
CA ASP A 122 -10.63 0.90 3.63
C ASP A 122 -12.11 0.52 3.56
N SER A 123 -12.66 0.56 2.35
CA SER A 123 -13.78 -0.29 1.98
C SER A 123 -13.30 -1.75 1.93
N ASN A 124 -12.96 -2.34 3.08
CA ASN A 124 -12.60 -3.76 3.19
C ASN A 124 -13.79 -4.71 2.91
N VAL A 125 -14.92 -4.15 2.50
CA VAL A 125 -16.11 -4.89 2.09
C VAL A 125 -16.19 -4.78 0.57
N TYR A 126 -16.21 -5.94 -0.09
CA TYR A 126 -16.21 -6.17 -1.54
C TYR A 126 -17.42 -5.62 -2.30
N GLU A 127 -18.07 -4.60 -1.76
CA GLU A 127 -19.10 -3.81 -2.41
C GLU A 127 -18.68 -2.36 -2.26
N VAL A 128 -18.55 -1.66 -3.39
CA VAL A 128 -18.27 -0.24 -3.54
C VAL A 128 -19.05 0.57 -2.50
N SER A 129 -18.49 0.74 -1.30
CA SER A 129 -19.17 1.39 -0.18
C SER A 129 -19.35 2.84 -0.56
N SER A 130 -20.59 3.33 -0.59
CA SER A 130 -20.87 4.76 -0.80
C SER A 130 -20.44 5.60 0.39
N LYS A 131 -19.96 4.99 1.48
CA LYS A 131 -19.61 5.65 2.74
C LYS A 131 -18.18 5.40 3.16
N VAL A 132 -17.63 6.38 3.88
CA VAL A 132 -16.38 6.26 4.63
C VAL A 132 -16.62 6.41 6.11
N LYS A 133 -15.78 5.75 6.90
CA LYS A 133 -15.78 5.86 8.35
C LYS A 133 -14.73 6.88 8.79
N ILE A 134 -15.14 7.82 9.63
CA ILE A 134 -14.27 8.79 10.28
C ILE A 134 -14.25 8.45 11.77
N VAL A 135 -13.05 8.25 12.31
CA VAL A 135 -12.87 7.94 13.72
C VAL A 135 -11.84 8.86 14.36
N ASN A 136 -11.95 9.09 15.67
CA ASN A 136 -10.95 9.87 16.38
C ASN A 136 -9.58 9.18 16.39
N LEU A 137 -8.51 9.96 16.42
CA LEU A 137 -7.17 9.44 16.69
C LEU A 137 -7.12 8.84 18.11
N PRO A 138 -6.16 7.93 18.39
CA PRO A 138 -5.94 7.44 19.74
C PRO A 138 -5.73 8.58 20.74
N MET A 139 -6.23 8.41 21.97
CA MET A 139 -6.09 9.36 23.09
C MET A 139 -6.77 10.73 22.89
N GLN A 140 -7.64 10.87 21.88
CA GLN A 140 -8.47 12.06 21.73
C GLN A 140 -9.60 12.08 22.79
N PRO A 141 -10.04 13.27 23.22
CA PRO A 141 -10.92 13.42 24.37
C PRO A 141 -12.34 12.87 24.12
N ASN A 142 -12.82 12.97 22.88
CA ASN A 142 -14.16 12.52 22.50
C ASN A 142 -14.09 11.35 21.52
N GLU A 143 -14.91 10.33 21.78
CA GLU A 143 -15.15 9.22 20.87
C GLU A 143 -15.88 9.74 19.63
N VAL A 144 -15.37 9.36 18.46
CA VAL A 144 -15.96 9.68 17.17
C VAL A 144 -16.04 8.39 16.36
N ASP A 145 -17.25 8.04 15.94
CA ASP A 145 -17.55 6.96 15.00
C ASP A 145 -18.64 7.48 14.03
N LEU A 146 -18.19 8.12 12.95
CA LEU A 146 -19.07 8.78 11.99
C LEU A 146 -18.96 8.11 10.63
N TRP A 147 -20.11 7.81 10.02
CA TRP A 147 -20.20 7.36 8.63
C TRP A 147 -20.68 8.50 7.73
N VAL A 148 -19.89 8.82 6.71
CA VAL A 148 -20.16 9.92 5.78
C VAL A 148 -20.29 9.36 4.36
N GLU A 149 -21.31 9.79 3.62
CA GLU A 149 -21.42 9.48 2.19
C GLU A 149 -20.26 10.14 1.43
N ILE A 150 -19.64 9.37 0.54
CA ILE A 150 -18.52 9.82 -0.29
C ILE A 150 -19.07 10.81 -1.30
N GLN A 151 -18.60 12.04 -1.17
CA GLN A 151 -18.79 13.13 -2.12
C GLN A 151 -17.44 13.82 -2.28
N ASP A 152 -17.18 14.43 -3.43
CA ASP A 152 -15.94 15.18 -3.67
C ASP A 152 -15.74 16.27 -2.62
N LYS A 153 -16.83 16.80 -2.06
CA LYS A 153 -16.87 17.79 -0.99
C LYS A 153 -17.83 17.34 0.10
N ILE A 154 -17.38 17.39 1.35
CA ILE A 154 -18.22 17.17 2.52
C ILE A 154 -18.08 18.36 3.49
N GLU A 155 -19.13 18.63 4.26
CA GLU A 155 -19.12 19.63 5.32
C GLU A 155 -19.38 18.94 6.67
N ILE A 156 -18.47 19.15 7.64
CA ILE A 156 -18.59 18.63 9.00
C ILE A 156 -18.37 19.79 9.95
N GLU A 157 -19.37 20.09 10.78
CA GLU A 157 -19.30 21.18 11.79
C GLU A 157 -18.91 22.54 11.18
N GLY A 158 -19.43 22.87 9.99
CA GLY A 158 -19.12 24.11 9.28
C GLY A 158 -17.72 24.16 8.65
N ARG A 159 -16.96 23.05 8.70
CA ARG A 159 -15.68 22.90 8.01
C ARG A 159 -15.86 22.12 6.72
N THR A 160 -15.28 22.63 5.64
CA THR A 160 -15.25 21.94 4.35
C THR A 160 -14.06 20.99 4.27
N TYR A 161 -14.28 19.79 3.77
CA TYR A 161 -13.25 18.82 3.42
C TYR A 161 -13.47 18.31 2.00
N TYR A 162 -12.38 18.18 1.23
CA TYR A 162 -12.40 17.53 -0.07
C TYR A 162 -11.88 16.11 0.05
N LEU A 163 -12.64 15.17 -0.51
CA LEU A 163 -12.28 13.77 -0.59
C LEU A 163 -11.96 13.41 -2.03
N LYS A 164 -10.99 12.52 -2.21
CA LYS A 164 -10.73 11.91 -3.51
C LYS A 164 -10.77 10.41 -3.43
N LYS A 165 -11.24 9.81 -4.52
CA LYS A 165 -11.21 8.38 -4.76
C LYS A 165 -9.92 8.00 -5.44
N MET A 166 -9.19 7.06 -4.86
CA MET A 166 -7.92 6.54 -5.41
C MET A 166 -8.09 5.06 -5.77
N THR A 167 -7.72 4.69 -7.00
CA THR A 167 -7.67 3.27 -7.36
C THR A 167 -6.46 2.60 -6.72
N ARG A 168 -6.50 1.28 -6.50
CA ARG A 168 -5.30 0.55 -6.03
C ARG A 168 -4.14 0.61 -7.02
N TYR A 169 -4.42 0.81 -8.32
CA TYR A 169 -3.39 1.08 -9.30
C TYR A 169 -2.68 2.39 -9.00
N ASP A 170 -3.41 3.49 -8.85
CA ASP A 170 -2.84 4.83 -8.57
C ASP A 170 -2.05 4.83 -7.26
N LYS A 171 -2.58 4.14 -6.24
CA LYS A 171 -1.94 3.98 -4.93
C LYS A 171 -0.58 3.30 -5.01
N TYR A 172 -0.50 2.16 -5.72
CA TYR A 172 0.68 1.30 -5.66
C TYR A 172 1.62 1.41 -6.86
N GLU A 173 1.22 2.03 -7.98
CA GLU A 173 2.03 2.09 -9.20
C GLU A 173 3.45 2.58 -8.92
N SER A 174 3.59 3.68 -8.19
CA SER A 174 4.90 4.27 -7.89
C SER A 174 5.80 3.33 -7.08
N LEU A 175 5.23 2.62 -6.10
CA LEU A 175 5.96 1.64 -5.29
C LEU A 175 6.34 0.41 -6.12
N ILE A 176 5.43 -0.12 -6.93
CA ILE A 176 5.72 -1.25 -7.83
C ILE A 176 6.84 -0.89 -8.80
N ASN A 177 6.80 0.31 -9.40
CA ASN A 177 7.84 0.78 -10.32
C ASN A 177 9.21 0.88 -9.61
N LYS A 178 9.27 1.39 -8.38
CA LYS A 178 10.52 1.44 -7.60
C LYS A 178 11.12 0.05 -7.39
N ILE A 179 10.30 -0.96 -7.10
CA ILE A 179 10.76 -2.35 -6.92
C ILE A 179 11.24 -2.92 -8.26
N ILE A 180 10.50 -2.68 -9.35
CA ILE A 180 10.90 -3.07 -10.71
C ILE A 180 12.27 -2.48 -11.06
N ASP A 181 12.52 -1.21 -10.74
CA ASP A 181 13.79 -0.55 -11.04
C ASP A 181 14.95 -1.15 -10.24
N ILE A 182 14.71 -1.60 -9.01
CA ILE A 182 15.69 -2.35 -8.22
C ILE A 182 15.97 -3.72 -8.86
N CYS A 183 14.96 -4.43 -9.33
CA CYS A 183 15.16 -5.68 -10.05
C CYS A 183 15.98 -5.48 -11.33
N LYS A 184 15.68 -4.44 -12.12
CA LYS A 184 16.47 -4.09 -13.33
C LYS A 184 17.92 -3.76 -12.97
N LEU A 185 18.14 -3.01 -11.90
CA LEU A 185 19.48 -2.69 -11.42
C LEU A 185 20.26 -3.94 -11.01
N ALA A 186 19.62 -4.86 -10.29
CA ALA A 186 20.24 -6.14 -9.91
C ALA A 186 20.56 -6.99 -11.14
N GLU A 187 19.65 -7.04 -12.12
CA GLU A 187 19.86 -7.75 -13.38
C GLU A 187 21.06 -7.19 -14.16
N ASN A 188 21.18 -5.85 -14.26
CA ASN A 188 22.31 -5.20 -14.92
C ASN A 188 23.65 -5.47 -14.22
N LYS A 189 23.63 -5.71 -12.90
CA LYS A 189 24.80 -6.13 -12.11
C LYS A 189 25.05 -7.64 -12.16
N ASN A 190 24.17 -8.42 -12.78
CA ASN A 190 24.16 -9.88 -12.71
C ASN A 190 24.07 -10.42 -11.27
N GLU A 191 23.23 -9.79 -10.46
CA GLU A 191 23.05 -10.09 -9.04
C GLU A 191 21.64 -10.56 -8.70
N LEU A 192 21.53 -11.28 -7.58
CA LEU A 192 20.25 -11.71 -7.03
C LEU A 192 19.67 -10.63 -6.10
N VAL A 193 18.38 -10.77 -5.78
CA VAL A 193 17.69 -9.90 -4.83
C VAL A 193 17.19 -10.68 -3.62
N TYR A 194 17.19 -10.05 -2.45
CA TYR A 194 16.49 -10.49 -1.26
C TYR A 194 15.13 -9.79 -1.19
N TRP A 195 14.07 -10.57 -0.96
CA TRP A 195 12.69 -10.10 -0.84
C TRP A 195 12.11 -10.65 0.46
N THR A 196 12.06 -9.81 1.49
CA THR A 196 11.86 -10.25 2.88
C THR A 196 10.90 -9.35 3.62
N CYS A 197 10.22 -9.86 4.64
CA CYS A 197 9.43 -9.06 5.56
C CYS A 197 9.77 -9.33 7.03
N CYS A 198 9.53 -8.36 7.92
CA CYS A 198 9.62 -8.48 9.37
C CYS A 198 8.40 -7.82 10.01
#